data_AF-A0A1H1HVL8-F1
#
_entry.id   AF-A0A1H1HVL8-F1
#
_cell.length_a   1.000
_cell.length_b   1.000
_cell.length_c   1.000
_cell.angle_alpha   90.00
_cell.angle_beta   90.00
_cell.angle_gamma   90.00
#
_symmetry.space_group_name_H-M   'P 1'
#
loop_
_entity.id
_entity.type
_entity.pdbx_description
1 polymer ?
#
loop_
_entity_poly.entity_id
_entity_poly.type
_entity_poly.pdbx_seq_one_letter_code
_entity_poly.pdbx_strand_id
1 'polypeptide(L)'
;MREARAEDARNQARQLIRDLLGEERPAVPSLVRHAREALGDERTDRCLDLVRWAPLTRRSSELAALAGLLIGTRELGADWWERPRDGKRPPPHEVLHSNLAVEPWTDLTVLEMLAAWIADDAADAVWGPPAASVDLNSWQAEDRIPLPADARPGLRLVVAFDVGGRLDAVVVLRDEGKPGSNLDFASLRYSRPAEAQWSWGVAAGLGPHPLPGEHPDPYAEEVDSAAADPLRQWALRHGASVDQVGPPWRRRGDVIAAIERVDWMWRSGEWFAWWRAVSALADGDGPRLAARMDDLDEGL
;
A
#
# COMPACT_ATOMS: atom_id res chain seq x y z
N MET A 1 21.71 11.69 -5.78
CA MET A 1 20.44 12.36 -6.17
C MET A 1 19.20 11.52 -5.90
N ARG A 2 19.24 10.17 -6.02
CA ARG A 2 18.07 9.29 -5.78
C ARG A 2 17.84 8.91 -4.31
N GLU A 3 18.88 8.56 -3.55
CA GLU A 3 18.78 8.32 -2.09
C GLU A 3 18.22 9.54 -1.35
N ALA A 4 18.66 10.75 -1.73
CA ALA A 4 18.09 12.00 -1.22
C ALA A 4 16.57 12.10 -1.44
N ARG A 5 16.04 11.64 -2.58
CA ARG A 5 14.60 11.65 -2.86
C ARG A 5 13.81 10.61 -2.05
N ALA A 6 14.40 9.45 -1.76
CA ALA A 6 13.78 8.43 -0.91
C ALA A 6 13.76 8.87 0.56
N GLU A 7 14.83 9.53 1.03
CA GLU A 7 14.88 10.12 2.37
C GLU A 7 13.91 11.31 2.51
N ASP A 8 13.79 12.15 1.47
CA ASP A 8 12.77 13.20 1.39
C ASP A 8 11.35 12.63 1.46
N ALA A 9 11.05 11.55 0.72
CA ALA A 9 9.76 10.87 0.77
C ALA A 9 9.44 10.31 2.16
N ARG A 10 10.42 9.70 2.85
CA ARG A 10 10.25 9.23 4.23
C ARG A 10 10.01 10.38 5.21
N ASN A 11 10.69 11.52 5.04
CA ASN A 11 10.48 12.69 5.87
C ASN A 11 9.09 13.30 5.65
N GLN A 12 8.64 13.39 4.40
CA GLN A 12 7.28 13.83 4.05
C GLN A 12 6.23 12.87 4.61
N ALA A 13 6.41 11.56 4.46
CA ALA A 13 5.51 10.55 5.02
C ALA A 13 5.40 10.64 6.56
N ARG A 14 6.53 10.85 7.26
CA ARG A 14 6.51 11.09 8.72
C ARG A 14 5.77 12.37 9.09
N GLN A 15 5.95 13.44 8.32
CA GLN A 15 5.22 14.69 8.55
C GLN A 15 3.72 14.49 8.35
N LEU A 16 3.30 13.82 7.28
CA LEU A 16 1.90 13.50 7.03
C LEU A 16 1.29 12.62 8.13
N ILE A 17 2.01 11.58 8.59
CA ILE A 17 1.53 10.76 9.72
C ILE A 17 1.42 11.56 11.00
N ARG A 18 2.36 12.47 11.27
CA ARG A 18 2.25 13.38 12.41
C ARG A 18 1.01 14.25 12.31
N ASP A 19 0.72 14.79 11.12
CA ASP A 19 -0.43 15.66 10.91
C ASP A 19 -1.77 14.91 10.96
N LEU A 20 -1.78 13.64 10.54
CA LEU A 20 -2.98 12.79 10.49
C LEU A 20 -3.27 12.06 11.82
N LEU A 21 -2.23 11.59 12.52
CA LEU A 21 -2.34 10.74 13.71
C LEU A 21 -1.79 11.40 14.98
N GLY A 22 -1.09 12.53 14.88
CA GLY A 22 -0.42 13.17 16.02
C GLY A 22 0.83 12.44 16.50
N GLU A 23 1.36 11.50 15.70
CA GLU A 23 2.47 10.62 16.10
C GLU A 23 3.76 11.01 15.37
N GLU A 24 4.84 11.25 16.10
CA GLU A 24 6.14 11.55 15.48
C GLU A 24 6.81 10.33 14.85
N ARG A 25 6.50 9.13 15.36
CA ARG A 25 7.00 7.85 14.87
C ARG A 25 5.84 6.88 14.74
N PRO A 26 5.51 6.40 13.53
CA PRO A 26 4.47 5.39 13.37
C PRO A 26 4.83 4.13 14.16
N ALA A 27 3.90 3.65 14.97
CA ALA A 27 4.06 2.41 15.72
C ALA A 27 2.73 1.66 15.78
N VAL A 28 2.79 0.33 15.82
CA VAL A 28 1.59 -0.51 15.91
C VAL A 28 0.71 -0.17 17.13
N PRO A 29 1.26 0.00 18.36
CA PRO A 29 0.42 0.27 19.53
C PRO A 29 -0.36 1.60 19.41
N SER A 30 0.25 2.65 18.87
CA SER A 30 -0.44 3.93 18.67
C SER A 30 -1.50 3.81 17.57
N LEU A 31 -1.19 3.16 16.44
CA LEU A 31 -2.17 2.91 15.38
C LEU A 31 -3.39 2.14 15.92
N VAL A 32 -3.17 1.08 16.71
CA VAL A 32 -4.26 0.28 17.32
C VAL A 32 -5.11 1.11 18.25
N ARG A 33 -4.48 1.95 19.10
CA ARG A 33 -5.22 2.84 20.00
C ARG A 33 -6.13 3.79 19.20
N HIS A 34 -5.58 4.47 18.20
CA HIS A 34 -6.37 5.38 17.35
C HIS A 34 -7.46 4.64 16.55
N ALA A 35 -7.17 3.42 16.09
CA ALA A 35 -8.15 2.58 15.41
C ALA A 35 -9.34 2.24 16.33
N ARG A 36 -9.08 1.83 17.58
CA ARG A 36 -10.16 1.56 18.56
C ARG A 36 -11.06 2.79 18.78
N GLU A 37 -10.46 3.97 18.88
CA GLU A 37 -11.20 5.23 19.05
C GLU A 37 -12.13 5.56 17.87
N ALA A 38 -11.73 5.24 16.63
CA ALA A 38 -12.49 5.60 15.42
C ALA A 38 -13.40 4.48 14.87
N LEU A 39 -12.90 3.24 14.84
CA LEU A 39 -13.60 2.08 14.27
C LEU A 39 -14.47 1.35 15.31
N GLY A 40 -14.14 1.51 16.59
CA GLY A 40 -14.64 0.68 17.69
C GLY A 40 -13.78 -0.58 17.90
N ASP A 41 -13.94 -1.19 19.07
CA ASP A 41 -13.14 -2.36 19.50
C ASP A 41 -13.31 -3.55 18.57
N GLU A 42 -14.56 -3.94 18.28
CA GLU A 42 -14.88 -5.12 17.47
C GLU A 42 -14.23 -5.07 16.07
N ARG A 43 -14.41 -3.96 15.33
CA ARG A 43 -13.83 -3.79 14.00
C ARG A 43 -12.30 -3.73 14.06
N THR A 44 -11.74 -3.11 15.10
CA THR A 44 -10.28 -3.04 15.27
C THR A 44 -9.70 -4.43 15.54
N ASP A 45 -10.33 -5.20 16.43
CA ASP A 45 -9.91 -6.57 16.73
C ASP A 45 -9.98 -7.45 15.48
N ARG A 46 -11.05 -7.30 14.68
CA ARG A 46 -11.18 -8.01 13.42
C ARG A 46 -10.10 -7.63 12.40
N CYS A 47 -9.77 -6.34 12.25
CA CYS A 47 -8.65 -5.91 11.42
C CYS A 47 -7.32 -6.50 11.92
N LEU A 48 -7.10 -6.56 13.23
CA LEU A 48 -5.89 -7.13 13.80
C LEU A 48 -5.80 -8.64 13.60
N ASP A 49 -6.93 -9.36 13.60
CA ASP A 49 -6.95 -10.77 13.23
C ASP A 49 -6.50 -10.95 11.78
N LEU A 50 -7.00 -10.14 10.84
CA LEU A 50 -6.57 -10.18 9.43
C LEU A 50 -5.06 -9.91 9.29
N VAL A 51 -4.56 -8.89 9.98
CA VAL A 51 -3.12 -8.54 10.00
C VAL A 51 -2.28 -9.68 10.58
N ARG A 52 -2.80 -10.40 11.59
CA ARG A 52 -2.12 -11.54 12.22
C ARG A 52 -2.00 -12.73 11.27
N TRP A 53 -3.04 -12.99 10.48
CA TRP A 53 -3.08 -14.11 9.53
C TRP A 53 -2.42 -13.81 8.18
N ALA A 54 -2.11 -12.54 7.90
CA ALA A 54 -1.36 -12.16 6.71
C ALA A 54 0.10 -12.67 6.79
N PRO A 55 0.74 -12.96 5.64
CA PRO A 55 2.18 -13.20 5.59
C PRO A 55 2.95 -12.06 6.27
N LEU A 56 4.05 -12.37 6.97
CA LEU A 56 4.81 -11.36 7.72
C LEU A 56 5.35 -10.25 6.81
N THR A 57 5.71 -10.58 5.57
CA THR A 57 6.13 -9.61 4.56
C THR A 57 5.01 -8.65 4.12
N ARG A 58 3.74 -9.01 4.33
CA ARG A 58 2.55 -8.22 3.99
C ARG A 58 2.03 -7.41 5.17
N ARG A 59 2.50 -7.68 6.39
CA ARG A 59 2.00 -7.04 7.61
C ARG A 59 2.07 -5.51 7.58
N SER A 60 3.12 -4.95 6.99
CA SER A 60 3.23 -3.49 6.80
C SER A 60 2.11 -2.94 5.92
N SER A 61 1.78 -3.61 4.81
CA SER A 61 0.67 -3.21 3.94
C SER A 61 -0.70 -3.33 4.63
N GLU A 62 -0.91 -4.37 5.43
CA GLU A 62 -2.16 -4.53 6.19
C GLU A 62 -2.35 -3.42 7.24
N LEU A 63 -1.28 -3.05 7.95
CA LEU A 63 -1.29 -1.96 8.93
C LEU A 63 -1.44 -0.59 8.24
N ALA A 64 -0.84 -0.41 7.06
CA ALA A 64 -1.08 0.76 6.23
C ALA A 64 -2.57 0.86 5.83
N ALA A 65 -3.18 -0.24 5.41
CA ALA A 65 -4.60 -0.28 5.10
C ALA A 65 -5.47 0.07 6.32
N LEU A 66 -5.12 -0.42 7.52
CA LEU A 66 -5.77 -0.02 8.76
C LEU A 66 -5.65 1.50 9.04
N ALA A 67 -4.50 2.12 8.74
CA ALA A 67 -4.34 3.57 8.85
C ALA A 67 -5.26 4.34 7.90
N GLY A 68 -5.42 3.84 6.66
CA GLY A 68 -6.40 4.37 5.70
C GLY A 68 -7.84 4.26 6.21
N LEU A 69 -8.24 3.09 6.72
CA LEU A 69 -9.57 2.85 7.30
C LEU A 69 -9.86 3.74 8.50
N LEU A 70 -8.88 3.94 9.37
CA LEU A 70 -8.94 4.87 10.50
C LEU A 70 -9.27 6.29 10.05
N ILE A 71 -8.47 6.85 9.14
CA ILE A 71 -8.68 8.23 8.67
C ILE A 71 -9.98 8.35 7.88
N GLY A 72 -10.28 7.38 7.01
CA GLY A 72 -11.53 7.39 6.24
C GLY A 72 -12.77 7.30 7.11
N THR A 73 -12.73 6.51 8.21
CA THR A 73 -13.86 6.43 9.15
C THR A 73 -14.06 7.76 9.88
N ARG A 74 -12.98 8.47 10.22
CA ARG A 74 -13.06 9.81 10.83
C ARG A 74 -13.68 10.84 9.87
N GLU A 75 -13.47 10.70 8.57
CA GLU A 75 -13.97 11.65 7.55
C GLU A 75 -15.39 11.36 7.09
N LEU A 76 -15.69 10.09 6.79
CA LEU A 76 -16.99 9.68 6.26
C LEU A 76 -18.01 9.31 7.34
N GLY A 77 -17.56 9.17 8.59
CA GLY A 77 -18.37 8.77 9.73
C GLY A 77 -18.58 7.26 9.82
N ALA A 78 -19.00 6.80 11.01
CA ALA A 78 -19.22 5.38 11.31
C ALA A 78 -20.28 4.72 10.39
N ASP A 79 -21.26 5.49 9.93
CA ASP A 79 -22.33 5.01 9.04
C ASP A 79 -21.80 4.53 7.68
N TRP A 80 -20.56 4.89 7.30
CA TRP A 80 -19.93 4.31 6.11
C TRP A 80 -19.85 2.78 6.17
N TRP A 81 -19.60 2.21 7.35
CA TRP A 81 -19.45 0.76 7.54
C TRP A 81 -20.72 -0.05 7.25
N GLU A 82 -21.88 0.57 7.39
CA GLU A 82 -23.19 -0.07 7.28
C GLU A 82 -23.87 0.18 5.92
N ARG A 83 -23.28 1.03 5.07
CA ARG A 83 -23.88 1.41 3.79
C ARG A 83 -23.44 0.48 2.66
N PRO A 84 -24.38 -0.15 1.93
CA PRO A 84 -24.06 -0.86 0.70
C PRO A 84 -23.43 0.07 -0.34
N ARG A 85 -22.41 -0.39 -1.05
CA ARG A 85 -21.70 0.41 -2.06
C ARG A 85 -22.31 0.20 -3.44
N ASP A 86 -22.69 1.30 -4.09
CA ASP A 86 -23.30 1.38 -5.42
C ASP A 86 -24.53 0.47 -5.65
N GLY A 87 -25.23 0.12 -4.56
CA GLY A 87 -26.41 -0.75 -4.60
C GLY A 87 -26.14 -2.20 -5.02
N LYS A 88 -24.87 -2.60 -5.18
CA LYS A 88 -24.48 -3.96 -5.62
C LYS A 88 -23.53 -4.64 -4.64
N ARG A 89 -22.64 -3.88 -4.01
CA ARG A 89 -21.63 -4.39 -3.11
C ARG A 89 -22.17 -4.36 -1.66
N PRO A 90 -21.88 -5.39 -0.85
CA PRO A 90 -22.33 -5.44 0.53
C PRO A 90 -21.72 -4.30 1.36
N PRO A 91 -22.31 -3.99 2.52
CA PRO A 91 -21.72 -3.08 3.50
C PRO A 91 -20.26 -3.46 3.85
N PRO A 92 -19.36 -2.48 4.03
CA PRO A 92 -17.97 -2.74 4.42
C PRO A 92 -17.81 -3.61 5.67
N HIS A 93 -18.72 -3.49 6.64
CA HIS A 93 -18.70 -4.33 7.85
C HIS A 93 -18.91 -5.82 7.54
N GLU A 94 -19.78 -6.15 6.59
CA GLU A 94 -20.01 -7.54 6.17
C GLU A 94 -18.77 -8.11 5.46
N VAL A 95 -18.12 -7.30 4.61
CA VAL A 95 -16.89 -7.66 3.91
C VAL A 95 -15.73 -7.94 4.88
N LEU A 96 -15.60 -7.12 5.92
CA LEU A 96 -14.59 -7.30 6.96
C LEU A 96 -14.73 -8.67 7.67
N HIS A 97 -15.95 -9.20 7.74
CA HIS A 97 -16.25 -10.50 8.34
C HIS A 97 -16.17 -11.67 7.35
N SER A 98 -16.44 -11.43 6.06
CA SER A 98 -16.51 -12.50 5.06
C SER A 98 -15.15 -13.13 4.73
N ASN A 99 -14.04 -12.45 5.00
CA ASN A 99 -12.69 -12.84 4.58
C ASN A 99 -12.51 -12.99 3.06
N LEU A 100 -13.44 -12.50 2.26
CA LEU A 100 -13.42 -12.63 0.80
C LEU A 100 -13.33 -11.24 0.18
N ALA A 101 -12.25 -11.01 -0.58
CA ALA A 101 -12.17 -9.87 -1.48
C ALA A 101 -13.29 -9.98 -2.53
N VAL A 102 -13.90 -8.85 -2.85
CA VAL A 102 -15.02 -8.74 -3.79
C VAL A 102 -14.49 -8.19 -5.11
N GLU A 103 -14.94 -8.77 -6.22
CA GLU A 103 -14.65 -8.31 -7.58
C GLU A 103 -14.83 -6.78 -7.73
N PRO A 104 -13.94 -6.06 -8.46
CA PRO A 104 -12.80 -6.57 -9.25
C PRO A 104 -11.47 -6.68 -8.50
N TRP A 105 -11.44 -6.60 -7.17
CA TRP A 105 -10.22 -6.46 -6.38
C TRP A 105 -9.71 -7.78 -5.79
N THR A 106 -9.84 -8.89 -6.52
CA THR A 106 -9.50 -10.24 -6.04
C THR A 106 -8.03 -10.40 -5.66
N ASP A 107 -7.18 -9.51 -6.16
CA ASP A 107 -5.73 -9.54 -5.98
C ASP A 107 -5.30 -8.85 -4.69
N LEU A 108 -6.20 -8.08 -4.06
CA LEU A 108 -5.99 -7.38 -2.80
C LEU A 108 -6.42 -8.22 -1.61
N THR A 109 -5.84 -7.95 -0.44
CA THR A 109 -6.42 -8.44 0.80
C THR A 109 -7.71 -7.68 1.14
N VAL A 110 -8.49 -8.22 2.06
CA VAL A 110 -9.73 -7.58 2.51
C VAL A 110 -9.46 -6.17 3.05
N LEU A 111 -8.40 -5.96 3.82
CA LEU A 111 -8.10 -4.63 4.36
C LEU A 111 -7.65 -3.67 3.26
N GLU A 112 -6.79 -4.09 2.33
CA GLU A 112 -6.37 -3.25 1.20
C GLU A 112 -7.56 -2.84 0.33
N MET A 113 -8.47 -3.78 0.05
CA MET A 113 -9.68 -3.49 -0.70
C MET A 113 -10.59 -2.49 0.04
N LEU A 114 -10.83 -2.69 1.33
CA LEU A 114 -11.66 -1.78 2.13
C LEU A 114 -11.01 -0.39 2.27
N ALA A 115 -9.68 -0.33 2.43
CA ALA A 115 -8.93 0.93 2.42
C ALA A 115 -9.05 1.62 1.06
N ALA A 116 -9.06 0.87 -0.04
CA ALA A 116 -9.28 1.44 -1.36
C ALA A 116 -10.70 2.01 -1.51
N TRP A 117 -11.70 1.29 -1.00
CA TRP A 117 -13.08 1.75 -1.05
C TRP A 117 -13.29 3.05 -0.27
N ILE A 118 -12.80 3.10 0.97
CA ILE A 118 -12.97 4.30 1.80
C ILE A 118 -12.19 5.50 1.25
N ALA A 119 -11.04 5.27 0.62
CA ALA A 119 -10.25 6.32 -0.01
C ALA A 119 -10.96 6.93 -1.22
N ASP A 120 -11.58 6.11 -2.06
CA ASP A 120 -12.37 6.60 -3.19
C ASP A 120 -13.64 7.31 -2.73
N ASP A 121 -14.36 6.76 -1.75
CA ASP A 121 -15.59 7.39 -1.26
C ASP A 121 -15.28 8.74 -0.57
N ALA A 122 -14.13 8.86 0.11
CA ALA A 122 -13.63 10.13 0.65
C ALA A 122 -13.24 11.12 -0.45
N ALA A 123 -12.56 10.65 -1.51
CA ALA A 123 -12.24 11.48 -2.66
C ALA A 123 -13.52 12.03 -3.33
N ASP A 124 -14.53 11.17 -3.51
CA ASP A 124 -15.79 11.52 -4.16
C ASP A 124 -16.62 12.49 -3.29
N ALA A 125 -16.57 12.35 -1.96
CA ALA A 125 -17.22 13.28 -1.05
C ALA A 125 -16.65 14.71 -1.14
N VAL A 126 -15.36 14.85 -1.45
CA VAL A 126 -14.67 16.16 -1.50
C VAL A 126 -14.68 16.75 -2.91
N TRP A 127 -14.43 15.94 -3.93
CA TRP A 127 -14.20 16.40 -5.30
C TRP A 127 -15.30 15.99 -6.29
N GLY A 128 -16.29 15.22 -5.84
CA GLY A 128 -17.28 14.60 -6.70
C GLY A 128 -16.75 13.33 -7.38
N PRO A 129 -17.66 12.51 -7.94
CA PRO A 129 -17.28 11.28 -8.63
C PRO A 129 -16.46 11.59 -9.89
N PRO A 130 -15.46 10.78 -10.21
CA PRO A 130 -14.63 10.98 -11.39
C PRO A 130 -15.44 10.78 -12.68
N ALA A 131 -15.21 11.65 -13.67
CA ALA A 131 -15.79 11.52 -15.01
C ALA A 131 -15.20 10.34 -15.80
N ALA A 132 -13.96 9.94 -15.48
CA ALA A 132 -13.24 8.83 -16.08
C ALA A 132 -12.01 8.46 -15.22
N SER A 133 -11.32 7.38 -15.59
CA SER A 133 -10.04 6.97 -14.99
C SER A 133 -8.91 7.07 -16.02
N VAL A 134 -7.71 7.45 -15.57
CA VAL A 134 -6.51 7.56 -16.41
C VAL A 134 -5.31 6.86 -15.79
N ASP A 135 -4.53 6.16 -16.60
CA ASP A 135 -3.25 5.59 -16.18
C ASP A 135 -2.12 6.62 -16.40
N LEU A 136 -1.45 7.01 -15.31
CA LEU A 136 -0.33 7.97 -15.32
C LEU A 136 1.02 7.34 -15.66
N ASN A 137 1.10 6.02 -15.86
CA ASN A 137 2.30 5.39 -16.42
C ASN A 137 2.51 5.73 -17.91
N SER A 138 1.49 6.31 -18.57
CA SER A 138 1.61 6.89 -19.90
C SER A 138 2.02 8.36 -19.82
N TRP A 139 3.01 8.75 -20.62
CA TRP A 139 3.43 10.16 -20.74
C TRP A 139 2.47 11.03 -21.57
N GLN A 140 1.40 10.44 -22.13
CA GLN A 140 0.44 11.16 -22.94
C GLN A 140 -0.58 11.90 -22.06
N ALA A 141 -0.52 13.24 -22.09
CA ALA A 141 -1.41 14.11 -21.33
C ALA A 141 -2.72 14.47 -22.06
N GLU A 142 -2.80 14.20 -23.36
CA GLU A 142 -3.85 14.68 -24.25
C GLU A 142 -4.87 13.59 -24.57
N ASP A 143 -6.16 13.95 -24.51
CA ASP A 143 -7.31 13.17 -25.01
C ASP A 143 -7.42 11.77 -24.39
N ARG A 144 -7.10 11.68 -23.09
CA ARG A 144 -7.10 10.44 -22.29
C ARG A 144 -8.48 10.04 -21.76
N ILE A 145 -9.44 10.95 -21.81
CA ILE A 145 -10.79 10.72 -21.30
C ILE A 145 -11.84 11.03 -22.35
N PRO A 146 -12.98 10.32 -22.35
CA PRO A 146 -14.14 10.74 -23.11
C PRO A 146 -14.67 12.07 -22.55
N LEU A 147 -15.02 12.99 -23.45
CA LEU A 147 -15.67 14.23 -23.07
C LEU A 147 -17.19 14.06 -23.03
N PRO A 148 -17.89 14.69 -22.07
CA PRO A 148 -19.34 14.74 -22.10
C PRO A 148 -19.83 15.52 -23.33
N ALA A 149 -21.04 15.22 -23.80
CA ALA A 149 -21.57 15.78 -25.04
C ALA A 149 -21.70 17.32 -25.02
N ASP A 150 -21.84 17.91 -23.84
CA ASP A 150 -21.94 19.34 -23.59
C ASP A 150 -20.61 19.97 -23.16
N ALA A 151 -19.48 19.27 -23.32
CA ALA A 151 -18.16 19.77 -22.97
C ALA A 151 -17.83 21.08 -23.69
N ARG A 152 -17.39 22.07 -22.92
CA ARG A 152 -16.99 23.39 -23.42
C ARG A 152 -15.55 23.67 -23.06
N PRO A 153 -14.80 24.41 -23.89
CA PRO A 153 -13.45 24.82 -23.55
C PRO A 153 -13.39 25.51 -22.18
N GLY A 154 -12.41 25.14 -21.37
CA GLY A 154 -12.23 25.59 -19.98
C GLY A 154 -12.99 24.78 -18.94
N LEU A 155 -13.90 23.87 -19.32
CA LEU A 155 -14.55 22.96 -18.38
C LEU A 155 -13.49 22.08 -17.70
N ARG A 156 -13.56 21.96 -16.38
CA ARG A 156 -12.71 21.06 -15.58
C ARG A 156 -13.51 19.81 -15.24
N LEU A 157 -12.93 18.65 -15.52
CA LEU A 157 -13.47 17.34 -15.21
C LEU A 157 -12.53 16.68 -14.20
N VAL A 158 -13.08 16.17 -13.10
CA VAL A 158 -12.29 15.38 -12.16
C VAL A 158 -12.11 13.98 -12.74
N VAL A 159 -10.88 13.46 -12.73
CA VAL A 159 -10.56 12.11 -13.17
C VAL A 159 -9.85 11.35 -12.07
N ALA A 160 -10.11 10.05 -11.97
CA ALA A 160 -9.38 9.16 -11.08
C ALA A 160 -8.09 8.69 -11.76
N PHE A 161 -7.04 8.50 -10.99
CA PHE A 161 -5.78 7.95 -11.51
C PHE A 161 -5.17 6.84 -10.68
N ASP A 162 -5.59 6.76 -9.42
CA ASP A 162 -5.28 5.70 -8.47
C ASP A 162 -6.38 5.71 -7.39
N VAL A 163 -6.35 4.75 -6.49
CA VAL A 163 -7.19 4.66 -5.30
C VAL A 163 -7.16 5.97 -4.51
N GLY A 164 -8.30 6.64 -4.39
CA GLY A 164 -8.42 7.94 -3.72
C GLY A 164 -7.65 9.09 -4.40
N GLY A 165 -6.94 8.83 -5.50
CA GLY A 165 -6.19 9.80 -6.28
C GLY A 165 -7.09 10.48 -7.30
N ARG A 166 -7.04 11.82 -7.36
CA ARG A 166 -7.74 12.63 -8.37
C ARG A 166 -6.80 13.62 -9.04
N LEU A 167 -7.06 13.92 -10.31
CA LEU A 167 -6.54 15.10 -10.98
C LEU A 167 -7.64 15.71 -11.84
N ASP A 168 -7.45 16.94 -12.28
CA ASP A 168 -8.36 17.60 -13.19
C ASP A 168 -7.90 17.39 -14.64
N ALA A 169 -8.85 17.20 -15.53
CA ALA A 169 -8.69 17.31 -16.97
C ALA A 169 -9.40 18.59 -17.43
N VAL A 170 -8.70 19.43 -18.18
CA VAL A 170 -9.25 20.68 -18.72
C VAL A 170 -9.64 20.46 -20.17
N VAL A 171 -10.89 20.78 -20.52
CA VAL A 171 -11.36 20.75 -21.90
C VAL A 171 -10.71 21.89 -22.68
N VAL A 172 -10.10 21.56 -23.81
CA VAL A 172 -9.41 22.50 -24.70
C VAL A 172 -9.96 22.38 -26.13
N LEU A 173 -9.72 23.39 -26.96
CA LEU A 173 -9.95 23.26 -28.41
C LEU A 173 -8.67 22.76 -29.07
N ARG A 174 -8.81 21.70 -29.85
CA ARG A 174 -7.78 21.22 -30.77
C ARG A 174 -7.84 22.00 -32.08
N ASP A 175 -6.87 21.70 -32.94
CA ASP A 175 -6.92 22.12 -34.34
C ASP A 175 -8.25 21.69 -34.98
N GLU A 176 -8.78 22.52 -35.89
CA GLU A 176 -10.12 22.37 -36.49
C GLU A 176 -11.30 22.63 -35.53
N GLY A 177 -11.05 23.11 -34.31
CA GLY A 177 -12.10 23.51 -33.37
C GLY A 177 -12.80 22.35 -32.66
N LYS A 178 -12.22 21.14 -32.71
CA LYS A 178 -12.74 19.96 -32.02
C LYS A 178 -12.38 20.02 -30.52
N PRO A 179 -13.32 19.75 -29.60
CA PRO A 179 -12.99 19.63 -28.18
C PRO A 179 -12.06 18.44 -27.89
N GLY A 180 -11.06 18.67 -27.05
CA GLY A 180 -10.16 17.67 -26.48
C GLY A 180 -9.97 17.89 -24.97
N SER A 181 -9.18 17.05 -24.30
CA SER A 181 -8.83 17.19 -22.88
C SER A 181 -7.32 17.20 -22.64
N ASN A 182 -6.85 18.03 -21.72
CA ASN A 182 -5.49 17.99 -21.21
C ASN A 182 -5.50 17.69 -19.72
N LEU A 183 -4.70 16.71 -19.30
CA LEU A 183 -4.48 16.44 -17.87
C LEU A 183 -3.71 17.59 -17.21
N ASP A 184 -4.23 18.10 -16.11
CA ASP A 184 -3.60 19.12 -15.27
C ASP A 184 -2.83 18.45 -14.13
N PHE A 185 -1.57 18.06 -14.39
CA PHE A 185 -0.72 17.40 -13.39
C PHE A 185 -0.45 18.25 -12.14
N ALA A 186 -0.61 19.58 -12.22
CA ALA A 186 -0.46 20.45 -11.05
C ALA A 186 -1.64 20.31 -10.07
N SER A 187 -2.74 19.71 -10.50
CA SER A 187 -3.93 19.46 -9.68
C SER A 187 -3.96 18.07 -9.03
N LEU A 188 -2.88 17.28 -9.17
CA LEU A 188 -2.77 15.94 -8.60
C LEU A 188 -2.90 15.99 -7.08
N ARG A 189 -3.81 15.16 -6.56
CA ARG A 189 -4.16 15.12 -5.14
C ARG A 189 -4.62 13.72 -4.74
N TYR A 190 -4.43 13.38 -3.47
CA TYR A 190 -4.92 12.14 -2.88
C TYR A 190 -5.88 12.45 -1.75
N SER A 191 -6.92 11.63 -1.60
CA SER A 191 -7.77 11.72 -0.41
C SER A 191 -6.95 11.39 0.84
N ARG A 192 -7.32 11.99 1.96
CA ARG A 192 -6.61 11.82 3.23
C ARG A 192 -6.50 10.35 3.69
N PRO A 193 -7.47 9.45 3.45
CA PRO A 193 -7.29 8.02 3.71
C PRO A 193 -6.17 7.38 2.86
N ALA A 194 -6.09 7.72 1.57
CA ALA A 194 -4.99 7.27 0.71
C ALA A 194 -3.64 7.84 1.17
N GLU A 195 -3.62 9.13 1.55
CA GLU A 195 -2.42 9.75 2.13
C GLU A 195 -1.99 9.05 3.42
N ALA A 196 -2.93 8.67 4.29
CA ALA A 196 -2.65 7.95 5.53
C ALA A 196 -2.06 6.57 5.26
N GLN A 197 -2.66 5.81 4.35
CA GLN A 197 -2.20 4.47 3.98
C GLN A 197 -0.77 4.51 3.44
N TRP A 198 -0.51 5.30 2.40
CA TRP A 198 0.82 5.37 1.79
C TRP A 198 1.86 5.91 2.78
N SER A 199 1.50 6.96 3.54
CA SER A 199 2.44 7.59 4.47
C SER A 199 2.81 6.65 5.61
N TRP A 200 1.87 5.84 6.09
CA TRP A 200 2.15 4.85 7.12
C TRP A 200 3.12 3.80 6.56
N GLY A 201 2.84 3.22 5.39
CA GLY A 201 3.69 2.20 4.78
C GLY A 201 5.13 2.68 4.55
N VAL A 202 5.29 3.93 4.10
CA VAL A 202 6.61 4.53 3.86
C VAL A 202 7.33 4.91 5.16
N ALA A 203 6.62 5.49 6.12
CA ALA A 203 7.23 5.97 7.36
C ALA A 203 7.54 4.84 8.35
N ALA A 204 6.70 3.81 8.41
CA ALA A 204 6.86 2.65 9.27
C ALA A 204 7.82 1.60 8.67
N GLY A 205 7.94 1.55 7.35
CA GLY A 205 8.83 0.65 6.63
C GLY A 205 8.35 -0.80 6.60
N LEU A 206 9.17 -1.67 6.01
CA LEU A 206 8.90 -3.11 5.87
C LEU A 206 9.44 -3.94 7.04
N GLY A 207 10.03 -3.29 8.04
CA GLY A 207 10.64 -3.95 9.19
C GLY A 207 9.64 -4.74 10.05
N PRO A 208 10.11 -5.37 11.14
CA PRO A 208 9.23 -6.09 12.05
C PRO A 208 8.16 -5.19 12.67
N HIS A 209 6.90 -5.64 12.60
CA HIS A 209 5.72 -4.98 13.17
C HIS A 209 5.02 -5.93 14.17
N PRO A 210 5.52 -6.06 15.41
CA PRO A 210 4.90 -6.90 16.42
C PRO A 210 3.48 -6.42 16.75
N LEU A 211 2.53 -7.34 16.80
CA LEU A 211 1.16 -7.03 17.19
C LEU A 211 0.98 -7.15 18.72
N PRO A 212 0.14 -6.30 19.35
CA PRO A 212 -0.17 -6.44 20.77
C PRO A 212 -0.74 -7.82 21.11
N GLY A 213 -0.17 -8.47 22.13
CA GLY A 213 -0.64 -9.77 22.63
C GLY A 213 -0.24 -10.97 21.76
N GLU A 214 0.62 -10.81 20.77
CA GLU A 214 1.09 -11.90 19.90
C GLU A 214 2.13 -12.77 20.62
N HIS A 215 1.73 -13.99 20.99
CA HIS A 215 2.58 -14.99 21.63
C HIS A 215 2.32 -16.38 21.04
N PRO A 216 3.35 -17.09 20.53
CA PRO A 216 4.76 -16.66 20.43
C PRO A 216 4.98 -15.50 19.44
N ASP A 217 6.11 -14.80 19.57
CA ASP A 217 6.51 -13.73 18.63
C ASP A 217 6.93 -14.36 17.28
N PRO A 218 6.21 -14.08 16.17
CA PRO A 218 6.50 -14.69 14.88
C PRO A 218 7.83 -14.20 14.28
N TYR A 219 8.34 -13.05 14.71
CA TYR A 219 9.65 -12.55 14.27
C TYR A 219 10.81 -13.24 15.00
N ALA A 220 10.53 -13.90 16.12
CA ALA A 220 11.51 -14.65 16.89
C ALA A 220 11.68 -16.10 16.39
N GLU A 221 10.80 -16.58 15.52
CA GLU A 221 10.90 -17.92 14.92
C GLU A 221 12.19 -18.08 14.11
N GLU A 222 12.84 -19.24 14.29
CA GLU A 222 14.07 -19.57 13.59
C GLU A 222 13.83 -19.81 12.10
N VAL A 223 14.77 -19.39 11.27
CA VAL A 223 14.78 -19.70 9.84
C VAL A 223 15.80 -20.79 9.54
N ASP A 224 15.58 -21.56 8.48
CA ASP A 224 16.53 -22.56 8.02
C ASP A 224 17.82 -21.89 7.53
N SER A 225 18.91 -22.08 8.25
CA SER A 225 20.23 -21.55 7.89
C SER A 225 20.70 -22.03 6.52
N ALA A 226 20.32 -23.24 6.10
CA ALA A 226 20.71 -23.79 4.80
C ALA A 226 20.10 -23.01 3.63
N ALA A 227 18.94 -22.35 3.84
CA ALA A 227 18.34 -21.45 2.86
C ALA A 227 18.74 -19.99 3.10
N ALA A 228 18.83 -19.55 4.36
CA ALA A 228 19.14 -18.18 4.72
C ALA A 228 20.56 -17.75 4.30
N ASP A 229 21.56 -18.61 4.51
CA ASP A 229 22.96 -18.29 4.20
C ASP A 229 23.19 -18.06 2.70
N PRO A 230 22.75 -18.95 1.78
CA PRO A 230 22.87 -18.70 0.34
C PRO A 230 22.19 -17.41 -0.11
N LEU A 231 20.97 -17.11 0.37
CA LEU A 231 20.24 -15.90 -0.01
C LEU A 231 20.93 -14.61 0.47
N ARG A 232 21.50 -14.65 1.68
CA ARG A 232 22.30 -13.54 2.22
C ARG A 232 23.59 -13.35 1.42
N GLN A 233 24.29 -14.44 1.09
CA GLN A 233 25.52 -14.38 0.28
C GLN A 233 25.24 -13.93 -1.15
N TRP A 234 24.10 -14.34 -1.73
CA TRP A 234 23.66 -13.86 -3.02
C TRP A 234 23.51 -12.33 -3.00
N ALA A 235 22.83 -11.76 -1.99
CA ALA A 235 22.65 -10.31 -1.90
C ALA A 235 23.99 -9.56 -1.83
N LEU A 236 24.95 -10.06 -1.04
CA LEU A 236 26.30 -9.50 -0.94
C LEU A 236 27.05 -9.54 -2.28
N ARG A 237 26.99 -10.68 -3.00
CA ARG A 237 27.62 -10.82 -4.34
C ARG A 237 27.01 -9.88 -5.38
N HIS A 238 25.73 -9.55 -5.24
CA HIS A 238 25.01 -8.66 -6.16
C HIS A 238 25.01 -7.19 -5.71
N GLY A 239 25.89 -6.83 -4.77
CA GLY A 239 26.17 -5.44 -4.43
C GLY A 239 25.32 -4.84 -3.30
N ALA A 240 24.69 -5.66 -2.45
CA ALA A 240 24.28 -5.17 -1.13
C ALA A 240 25.49 -5.06 -0.19
N SER A 241 25.50 -4.04 0.66
CA SER A 241 26.54 -3.89 1.70
C SER A 241 26.26 -4.78 2.91
N VAL A 242 27.29 -4.98 3.74
CA VAL A 242 27.15 -5.70 5.02
C VAL A 242 26.12 -5.02 5.93
N ASP A 243 26.07 -3.68 5.92
CA ASP A 243 25.10 -2.92 6.71
C ASP A 243 23.67 -3.13 6.21
N GLN A 244 23.48 -3.25 4.89
CA GLN A 244 22.17 -3.52 4.29
C GLN A 244 21.68 -4.93 4.67
N VAL A 245 22.48 -5.96 4.43
CA VAL A 245 22.07 -7.34 4.75
C VAL A 245 22.05 -7.62 6.26
N GLY A 246 22.83 -6.90 7.05
CA GLY A 246 22.94 -7.07 8.49
C GLY A 246 23.71 -8.34 8.93
N PRO A 247 23.57 -8.74 10.21
CA PRO A 247 24.19 -9.96 10.75
C PRO A 247 23.66 -11.23 10.04
N PRO A 248 24.23 -12.42 10.31
CA PRO A 248 23.66 -13.68 9.84
C PRO A 248 22.19 -13.80 10.25
N TRP A 249 21.33 -14.21 9.31
CA TRP A 249 19.90 -14.31 9.55
C TRP A 249 19.60 -15.59 10.29
N ARG A 250 19.18 -15.47 11.55
CA ARG A 250 18.82 -16.62 12.40
C ARG A 250 17.32 -16.70 12.62
N ARG A 251 16.63 -15.58 12.53
CA ARG A 251 15.20 -15.45 12.78
C ARG A 251 14.49 -14.75 11.63
N ARG A 252 13.18 -14.94 11.52
CA ARG A 252 12.35 -14.26 10.52
C ARG A 252 12.47 -12.73 10.60
N GLY A 253 12.58 -12.18 11.81
CA GLY A 253 12.83 -10.75 12.01
C GLY A 253 14.12 -10.23 11.40
N ASP A 254 15.20 -11.03 11.37
CA ASP A 254 16.47 -10.65 10.74
C ASP A 254 16.30 -10.53 9.23
N VAL A 255 15.59 -11.49 8.63
CA VAL A 255 15.29 -11.55 7.19
C VAL A 255 14.43 -10.35 6.77
N ILE A 256 13.39 -10.05 7.53
CA ILE A 256 12.47 -8.93 7.25
C ILE A 256 13.19 -7.58 7.36
N ALA A 257 14.01 -7.40 8.40
CA ALA A 257 14.82 -6.20 8.54
C ALA A 257 15.85 -6.05 7.40
N ALA A 258 16.35 -7.14 6.83
CA ALA A 258 17.22 -7.11 5.67
C ALA A 258 16.46 -6.72 4.38
N ILE A 259 15.23 -7.25 4.16
CA ILE A 259 14.37 -6.86 3.03
C ILE A 259 14.19 -5.34 2.99
N GLU A 260 13.88 -4.73 4.14
CA GLU A 260 13.68 -3.29 4.27
C GLU A 260 14.95 -2.49 3.89
N ARG A 261 16.11 -2.87 4.44
CA ARG A 261 17.37 -2.12 4.25
C ARG A 261 17.99 -2.27 2.86
N VAL A 262 17.79 -3.42 2.22
CA VAL A 262 18.35 -3.71 0.88
C VAL A 262 17.70 -2.87 -0.21
N ASP A 263 16.44 -2.46 0.01
CA ASP A 263 15.65 -1.59 -0.87
C ASP A 263 15.65 -2.08 -2.33
N TRP A 264 15.26 -3.34 -2.49
CA TRP A 264 15.42 -4.12 -3.72
C TRP A 264 14.67 -3.54 -4.93
N MET A 265 13.58 -2.79 -4.71
CA MET A 265 12.70 -2.25 -5.76
C MET A 265 13.43 -1.27 -6.69
N TRP A 266 14.56 -0.71 -6.26
CA TRP A 266 15.37 0.22 -7.05
C TRP A 266 16.56 -0.43 -7.76
N ARG A 267 16.61 -1.77 -7.74
CA ARG A 267 17.69 -2.56 -8.33
C ARG A 267 17.24 -3.26 -9.62
N SER A 268 18.13 -4.07 -10.20
CA SER A 268 17.86 -4.86 -11.43
C SER A 268 16.76 -5.91 -11.22
N GLY A 269 16.17 -6.40 -12.32
CA GLY A 269 15.08 -7.38 -12.27
C GLY A 269 15.41 -8.70 -11.56
N GLU A 270 16.69 -9.09 -11.48
CA GLU A 270 17.16 -10.25 -10.71
C GLU A 270 16.85 -10.13 -9.20
N TRP A 271 16.81 -8.91 -8.67
CA TRP A 271 16.45 -8.66 -7.26
C TRP A 271 15.00 -9.01 -6.95
N PHE A 272 14.13 -9.06 -7.97
CA PHE A 272 12.77 -9.54 -7.80
C PHE A 272 12.74 -11.05 -7.52
N ALA A 273 13.59 -11.85 -8.17
CA ALA A 273 13.71 -13.28 -7.88
C ALA A 273 14.19 -13.51 -6.45
N TRP A 274 15.24 -12.78 -6.05
CA TRP A 274 15.74 -12.78 -4.67
C TRP A 274 14.66 -12.38 -3.66
N TRP A 275 13.93 -11.29 -3.91
CA TRP A 275 12.87 -10.83 -3.03
C TRP A 275 11.78 -11.90 -2.84
N ARG A 276 11.38 -12.61 -3.91
CA ARG A 276 10.39 -13.70 -3.81
C ARG A 276 10.89 -14.85 -2.95
N ALA A 277 12.17 -15.22 -3.06
CA ALA A 277 12.76 -16.29 -2.24
C ALA A 277 12.89 -15.89 -0.77
N VAL A 278 13.43 -14.69 -0.50
CA VAL A 278 13.59 -14.16 0.85
C VAL A 278 12.23 -13.92 1.53
N SER A 279 11.22 -13.49 0.77
CA SER A 279 9.86 -13.38 1.29
C SER A 279 9.28 -14.73 1.68
N ALA A 280 9.44 -15.76 0.84
CA ALA A 280 9.01 -17.11 1.17
C ALA A 280 9.71 -17.67 2.43
N LEU A 281 11.00 -17.38 2.61
CA LEU A 281 11.74 -17.70 3.84
C LEU A 281 11.17 -16.97 5.07
N ALA A 282 10.92 -15.66 4.95
CA ALA A 282 10.37 -14.84 6.03
C ALA A 282 8.94 -15.25 6.40
N ASP A 283 8.14 -15.67 5.42
CA ASP A 283 6.74 -16.07 5.60
C ASP A 283 6.59 -17.55 6.01
N GLY A 284 7.68 -18.32 6.01
CA GLY A 284 7.66 -19.75 6.37
C GLY A 284 7.04 -20.66 5.30
N ASP A 285 6.98 -20.23 4.04
CA ASP A 285 6.41 -20.99 2.92
C ASP A 285 7.47 -21.89 2.27
N GLY A 286 7.70 -23.06 2.86
CA GLY A 286 8.72 -24.02 2.43
C GLY A 286 8.61 -24.46 0.96
N PRO A 287 7.43 -24.87 0.45
CA PRO A 287 7.25 -25.23 -0.96
C PRO A 287 7.59 -24.09 -1.91
N ARG A 288 7.15 -22.86 -1.59
CA ARG A 288 7.47 -21.69 -2.41
C ARG A 288 8.94 -21.33 -2.32
N LEU A 289 9.55 -21.42 -1.14
CA LEU A 289 10.99 -21.19 -0.96
C LEU A 289 11.81 -22.14 -1.83
N ALA A 290 11.53 -23.44 -1.79
CA ALA A 290 12.24 -24.43 -2.61
C ALA A 290 12.18 -24.08 -4.11
N ALA A 291 10.98 -23.82 -4.64
CA ALA A 291 10.81 -23.43 -6.04
C ALA A 291 11.54 -22.13 -6.41
N ARG A 292 11.66 -21.17 -5.48
CA ARG A 292 12.36 -19.90 -5.74
C ARG A 292 13.88 -19.99 -5.60
N MET A 293 14.36 -20.95 -4.82
CA MET A 293 15.80 -21.24 -4.75
C MET A 293 16.28 -21.85 -6.06
N ASP A 294 15.51 -22.76 -6.67
CA ASP A 294 15.81 -23.34 -7.98
C ASP A 294 15.90 -22.24 -9.08
N ASP A 295 14.93 -21.29 -9.10
CA ASP A 295 14.94 -20.13 -10.02
C ASP A 295 16.23 -19.28 -9.90
N LEU A 296 16.80 -19.17 -8.70
CA LEU A 296 18.01 -18.36 -8.44
C LEU A 296 19.30 -19.07 -8.85
N ASP A 297 19.32 -20.40 -8.77
CA ASP A 297 20.46 -21.22 -9.16
C ASP A 297 20.56 -21.40 -10.69
N GLU A 298 19.42 -21.39 -11.40
CA GLU A 298 19.37 -21.42 -12.88
C GLU A 298 19.72 -20.06 -13.54
N GLY A 299 19.71 -18.98 -12.75
CA GLY A 299 20.04 -17.61 -13.19
C GLY A 299 21.50 -17.17 -12.94
N LEU A 300 22.34 -18.06 -12.41
CA LEU A 300 23.80 -17.90 -12.24
C LEU A 300 24.57 -18.43 -13.46
#